data_AF-A0A9E3JUZ1-F1
#
_entry.id   AF-A0A9E3JUZ1-F1
#
_cell.length_a   1.000
_cell.length_b   1.000
_cell.length_c   1.000
_cell.angle_alpha   90.00
_cell.angle_beta   90.00
_cell.angle_gamma   90.00
#
_symmetry.space_group_name_H-M   'P 1'
#
loop_
_entity.id
_entity.type
_entity.pdbx_description
1 polymer ?
#
loop_
_entity_poly.entity_id
_entity_poly.type
_entity_poly.pdbx_seq_one_letter_code
_entity_poly.pdbx_strand_id
1 'polypeptide(L)'
;MADILRTIADLGEESDVRRLLRETDWGMSPLGPPDGWPPELVTAFSMAGSSAFPMFIAWGADLRFLYNDAYVPILGDKHPAAFGAPFQQVWAEIWPELVPIVDRALSDKSAYFEDLPLTMERK
;
A
#
# COMPACT_ATOMS: atom_id res chain seq x y z
N MET A 1 20.88 0.28 6.80
CA MET A 1 19.42 0.25 6.58
C MET A 1 18.94 1.39 5.68
N ALA A 2 19.33 2.65 5.92
CA ALA A 2 19.02 3.80 5.03
C ALA A 2 19.42 3.58 3.54
N ASP A 3 20.35 2.67 3.29
CA ASP A 3 20.88 2.36 1.96
C ASP A 3 19.95 1.46 1.11
N ILE A 4 19.06 0.67 1.73
CA ILE A 4 18.22 -0.30 1.00
C ILE A 4 17.06 0.41 0.29
N LEU A 5 16.38 1.36 0.96
CA LEU A 5 15.31 2.12 0.32
C LEU A 5 15.83 3.05 -0.78
N ARG A 6 17.04 3.62 -0.61
CA ARG A 6 17.74 4.36 -1.66
C ARG A 6 18.12 3.46 -2.83
N THR A 7 18.72 2.30 -2.55
CA THR A 7 19.10 1.32 -3.59
C THR A 7 17.87 0.81 -4.34
N ILE A 8 16.75 0.56 -3.67
CA ILE A 8 15.52 0.09 -4.33
C ILE A 8 14.86 1.22 -5.13
N ALA A 9 14.91 2.46 -4.65
CA ALA A 9 14.53 3.63 -5.44
C ALA A 9 15.42 3.84 -6.68
N ASP A 10 16.71 3.47 -6.61
CA ASP A 10 17.71 3.66 -7.67
C ASP A 10 17.82 2.48 -8.66
N LEU A 11 17.26 1.30 -8.36
CA LEU A 11 17.40 0.08 -9.18
C LEU A 11 16.37 -0.06 -10.33
N GLY A 12 15.64 1.00 -10.68
CA GLY A 12 14.67 0.98 -11.78
C GLY A 12 14.35 2.39 -12.29
N GLU A 13 13.68 2.49 -13.44
CA GLU A 13 13.15 3.77 -13.91
C GLU A 13 12.29 4.42 -12.82
N GLU A 14 12.35 5.76 -12.74
CA GLU A 14 11.58 6.51 -11.76
C GLU A 14 10.08 6.28 -11.98
N SER A 15 9.41 5.75 -10.96
CA SER A 15 7.99 5.43 -11.00
C SER A 15 7.16 6.43 -10.20
N ASP A 16 5.88 6.58 -10.54
CA ASP A 16 4.98 7.53 -9.90
C ASP A 16 4.87 7.27 -8.39
N VAL A 17 4.80 5.99 -7.98
CA VAL A 17 4.77 5.61 -6.57
C VAL A 17 6.08 5.94 -5.84
N ARG A 18 7.25 5.75 -6.50
CA ARG A 18 8.54 6.11 -5.89
C ARG A 18 8.66 7.62 -5.68
N ARG A 19 8.11 8.41 -6.60
CA ARG A 19 7.98 9.86 -6.43
C ARG A 19 7.09 10.19 -5.25
N LEU A 20 5.91 9.57 -5.15
CA LEU A 20 5.00 9.78 -4.01
C LEU A 20 5.65 9.41 -2.67
N LEU A 21 6.43 8.34 -2.59
CA LEU A 21 7.14 7.94 -1.37
C LEU A 21 8.02 9.07 -0.82
N ARG A 22 8.67 9.83 -1.70
CA ARG A 22 9.57 10.94 -1.32
C ARG A 22 8.84 12.26 -1.09
N GLU A 23 7.77 12.51 -1.83
CA GLU A 23 7.01 13.76 -1.78
C GLU A 23 5.92 13.77 -0.71
N THR A 24 5.51 12.61 -0.20
CA THR A 24 4.54 12.49 0.88
C THR A 24 5.09 13.09 2.18
N ASP A 25 4.33 13.98 2.80
CA ASP A 25 4.63 14.46 4.16
C ASP A 25 4.28 13.38 5.17
N TRP A 26 5.31 12.70 5.66
CA TRP A 26 5.20 11.65 6.66
C TRP A 26 5.13 12.17 8.10
N GLY A 27 5.34 13.47 8.34
CA GLY A 27 5.45 14.04 9.68
C GLY A 27 4.18 13.87 10.53
N MET A 28 3.01 13.81 9.88
CA MET A 28 1.71 13.56 10.51
C MET A 28 1.21 12.12 10.32
N SER A 29 1.94 11.29 9.59
CA SER A 29 1.55 9.90 9.33
C SER A 29 2.01 8.99 10.47
N PRO A 30 1.15 8.11 11.00
CA PRO A 30 1.55 7.08 11.96
C PRO A 30 2.59 6.09 11.43
N LEU A 31 2.79 6.00 10.11
CA LEU A 31 3.91 5.25 9.53
C LEU A 31 5.26 5.89 9.80
N GLY A 32 5.30 7.22 10.00
CA GLY A 32 6.52 8.00 10.03
C GLY A 32 7.28 7.97 8.70
N PRO A 33 8.42 8.66 8.62
CA PRO A 33 9.25 8.71 7.43
C PRO A 33 9.83 7.32 7.09
N PRO A 34 10.03 6.99 5.80
CA PRO A 34 10.55 5.68 5.37
C PRO A 34 11.88 5.25 6.02
N ASP A 35 12.75 6.20 6.37
CA ASP A 35 14.02 5.92 7.06
C ASP A 35 13.84 5.31 8.46
N GLY A 36 12.66 5.49 9.07
CA GLY A 36 12.29 4.94 10.37
C GLY A 36 11.41 3.70 10.29
N TRP A 37 11.07 3.21 9.09
CA TRP A 37 10.20 2.04 8.95
C TRP A 37 10.87 0.76 9.49
N PRO A 38 10.08 -0.16 10.09
CA PRO A 38 10.60 -1.46 10.50
C PRO A 38 11.08 -2.25 9.28
N PRO A 39 12.14 -3.07 9.40
CA PRO A 39 12.71 -3.83 8.28
C PRO A 39 11.68 -4.68 7.52
N GLU A 40 10.70 -5.22 8.22
CA GLU A 40 9.64 -6.05 7.66
C GLU A 40 8.77 -5.28 6.67
N LEU A 41 8.43 -4.02 7.00
CA LEU A 41 7.69 -3.14 6.10
C LEU A 41 8.53 -2.78 4.88
N VAL A 42 9.81 -2.47 5.09
CA VAL A 42 10.74 -2.18 3.99
C VAL A 42 10.81 -3.36 3.05
N THR A 43 10.99 -4.58 3.56
CA THR A 43 11.03 -5.81 2.75
C THR A 43 9.73 -6.04 2.01
N ALA A 44 8.57 -5.96 2.67
CA ALA A 44 7.28 -6.17 2.03
C ALA A 44 7.01 -5.15 0.91
N PHE A 45 7.27 -3.87 1.17
CA PHE A 45 7.08 -2.79 0.19
C PHE A 45 8.03 -2.94 -1.00
N SER A 46 9.27 -3.36 -0.74
CA SER A 46 10.26 -3.67 -1.77
C SER A 46 9.82 -4.82 -2.67
N MET A 47 9.30 -5.90 -2.09
CA MET A 47 8.76 -7.03 -2.83
C MET A 47 7.58 -6.60 -3.71
N ALA A 48 6.62 -5.86 -3.14
CA ALA A 48 5.49 -5.32 -3.90
C ALA A 48 5.95 -4.39 -5.05
N GLY A 49 6.90 -3.50 -4.79
CA GLY A 49 7.45 -2.57 -5.79
C GLY A 49 8.20 -3.26 -6.93
N SER A 50 8.71 -4.47 -6.72
CA SER A 50 9.37 -5.27 -7.78
C SER A 50 8.42 -6.12 -8.62
N SER A 51 7.15 -6.22 -8.21
CA SER A 51 6.14 -7.04 -8.88
C SER A 51 5.47 -6.28 -10.03
N ALA A 52 5.30 -6.95 -11.18
CA ALA A 52 4.45 -6.47 -12.27
C ALA A 52 2.95 -6.68 -12.00
N PHE A 53 2.59 -7.44 -10.96
CA PHE A 53 1.21 -7.63 -10.54
C PHE A 53 0.78 -6.50 -9.59
N PRO A 54 -0.47 -6.03 -9.68
CA PRO A 54 -1.02 -5.07 -8.72
C PRO A 54 -0.94 -5.61 -7.30
N MET A 55 -0.24 -4.88 -6.42
CA MET A 55 -0.09 -5.25 -5.01
C MET A 55 -0.26 -4.03 -4.11
N PHE A 56 -0.83 -4.25 -2.93
CA PHE A 56 -0.90 -3.27 -1.87
C PHE A 56 -0.52 -3.90 -0.52
N ILE A 57 -0.20 -3.04 0.44
CA ILE A 57 0.08 -3.34 1.83
C ILE A 57 -0.80 -2.40 2.67
N ALA A 58 -1.55 -2.97 3.61
CA ALA A 58 -2.25 -2.22 4.65
C ALA A 58 -1.49 -2.41 5.97
N TRP A 59 -0.82 -1.37 6.46
CA TRP A 59 0.14 -1.51 7.57
C TRP A 59 -0.27 -0.81 8.86
N GLY A 60 0.00 -1.48 9.98
CA GLY A 60 -0.21 -0.93 11.32
C GLY A 60 -1.68 -0.88 11.75
N ALA A 61 -1.93 -0.33 12.94
CA ALA A 61 -3.27 -0.26 13.53
C ALA A 61 -4.27 0.55 12.68
N ASP A 62 -3.79 1.56 11.96
CA ASP A 62 -4.60 2.41 11.08
C ASP A 62 -4.70 1.87 9.64
N LEU A 63 -4.10 0.72 9.34
CA LEU A 63 -4.10 0.08 8.03
C LEU A 63 -3.67 1.08 6.93
N ARG A 64 -2.53 1.72 7.11
CA ARG A 64 -2.03 2.72 6.15
C ARG A 64 -1.71 2.06 4.82
N PHE A 65 -2.28 2.62 3.75
CA PHE A 65 -2.36 1.99 2.44
C PHE A 65 -1.17 2.36 1.57
N LEU A 66 -0.28 1.39 1.33
CA LEU A 66 0.85 1.51 0.41
C LEU A 66 0.61 0.57 -0.76
N TYR A 67 1.01 0.95 -1.97
CA TYR A 67 0.79 0.14 -3.16
C TYR A 67 1.90 0.35 -4.18
N ASN A 68 2.03 -0.57 -5.14
CA ASN A 68 2.96 -0.45 -6.26
C ASN A 68 2.31 0.24 -7.48
N ASP A 69 3.13 0.63 -8.47
CA ASP A 69 2.65 1.32 -9.67
C ASP A 69 1.63 0.50 -10.47
N ALA A 70 1.76 -0.83 -10.49
CA ALA A 70 0.80 -1.73 -11.13
C ALA A 70 -0.60 -1.64 -10.52
N TYR A 71 -0.74 -1.14 -9.29
CA TYR A 71 -2.02 -0.95 -8.62
C TYR A 71 -2.70 0.39 -8.97
N VAL A 72 -1.98 1.36 -9.55
CA VAL A 72 -2.52 2.69 -9.90
C VAL A 72 -3.76 2.61 -10.81
N PRO A 73 -3.79 1.79 -11.88
CA PRO A 73 -4.99 1.67 -12.73
C PRO A 73 -6.23 1.11 -12.01
N ILE A 74 -6.05 0.38 -10.90
CA ILE A 74 -7.14 -0.12 -10.07
C ILE A 74 -7.75 1.02 -9.25
N LEU A 75 -6.91 1.95 -8.78
CA LEU A 75 -7.32 3.08 -7.94
C LEU A 75 -8.12 4.16 -8.69
N GLY A 76 -7.86 4.38 -9.98
CA GLY A 76 -8.49 5.51 -10.71
C GLY A 76 -8.14 6.86 -10.06
N ASP A 77 -9.11 7.75 -9.90
CA ASP A 77 -8.86 9.10 -9.36
C ASP A 77 -8.60 9.11 -7.84
N LYS A 78 -8.61 7.95 -7.18
CA LYS A 78 -8.09 7.82 -5.82
C LYS A 78 -6.58 8.01 -5.77
N HIS A 79 -5.88 7.76 -6.87
CA HIS A 79 -4.46 8.10 -7.00
C HIS A 79 -4.31 9.62 -7.30
N PRO A 80 -3.38 10.35 -6.64
CA PRO A 80 -2.38 9.87 -5.69
C PRO A 80 -2.81 9.90 -4.21
N ALA A 81 -3.97 10.49 -3.89
CA ALA A 81 -4.40 10.75 -2.52
C ALA A 81 -4.54 9.50 -1.62
N ALA A 82 -4.69 8.31 -2.22
CA ALA A 82 -4.73 7.03 -1.54
C ALA A 82 -3.40 6.63 -0.89
N PHE A 83 -2.26 7.16 -1.35
CA PHE A 83 -0.94 6.74 -0.87
C PHE A 83 -0.72 7.19 0.58
N GLY A 84 -0.58 6.23 1.50
CA GLY A 84 -0.48 6.48 2.94
C GLY A 84 -1.80 6.82 3.64
N ALA A 85 -2.92 6.89 2.92
CA ALA A 85 -4.24 7.08 3.52
C ALA A 85 -4.72 5.82 4.27
N PRO A 86 -5.67 5.93 5.22
CA PRO A 86 -6.26 4.75 5.85
C PRO A 86 -6.99 3.86 4.84
N PHE A 87 -6.70 2.56 4.83
CA PHE A 87 -7.26 1.59 3.85
C PHE A 87 -8.79 1.62 3.81
N GLN A 88 -9.43 1.70 4.98
CA GLN A 88 -10.89 1.83 5.09
C GLN A 88 -11.44 3.07 4.38
N GLN A 89 -10.71 4.18 4.34
CA GLN A 89 -11.15 5.39 3.65
C GLN A 89 -10.96 5.27 2.13
N VAL A 90 -9.86 4.66 1.69
CA VAL A 90 -9.57 4.43 0.27
C VAL A 90 -10.63 3.55 -0.38
N TRP A 91 -11.11 2.54 0.34
CA TRP A 91 -12.10 1.56 -0.14
C TRP A 91 -13.37 1.53 0.69
N ALA A 92 -13.84 2.72 1.09
CA ALA A 92 -15.03 2.87 1.92
C ALA A 92 -16.27 2.19 1.31
N GLU A 93 -16.36 2.16 -0.03
CA GLU A 93 -17.50 1.59 -0.74
C GLU A 93 -17.56 0.05 -0.71
N ILE A 94 -16.43 -0.63 -0.49
CA ILE A 94 -16.35 -2.10 -0.35
C ILE A 94 -15.86 -2.53 1.04
N TRP A 95 -15.82 -1.60 1.99
CA TRP A 95 -15.33 -1.89 3.33
C TRP A 95 -16.11 -3.00 4.06
N PRO A 96 -17.46 -3.08 3.98
CA PRO A 96 -18.21 -4.18 4.58
C PRO A 96 -17.76 -5.58 4.11
N GLU A 97 -17.33 -5.70 2.86
CA GLU A 97 -16.80 -6.92 2.26
C GLU A 97 -15.35 -7.19 2.66
N LEU A 98 -14.55 -6.14 2.83
CA LEU A 98 -13.14 -6.24 3.18
C LEU A 98 -12.89 -6.45 4.68
N VAL A 99 -13.72 -5.88 5.57
CA VAL A 99 -13.47 -5.93 7.02
C VAL A 99 -13.32 -7.36 7.56
N PRO A 100 -14.10 -8.38 7.15
CA PRO A 100 -13.90 -9.74 7.64
C PRO A 100 -12.57 -10.35 7.17
N ILE A 101 -12.06 -9.94 6.00
CA ILE A 101 -10.77 -10.39 5.46
C ILE A 101 -9.63 -9.74 6.26
N VAL A 102 -9.76 -8.44 6.53
CA VAL A 102 -8.82 -7.66 7.34
C VAL A 102 -8.75 -8.21 8.76
N ASP A 103 -9.89 -8.43 9.42
CA ASP A 103 -9.95 -8.95 10.79
C ASP A 103 -9.30 -10.33 10.91
N ARG A 104 -9.46 -11.17 9.89
CA ARG A 104 -8.77 -12.46 9.81
C ARG A 104 -7.26 -12.30 9.70
N ALA A 105 -6.79 -11.42 8.81
CA ALA A 105 -5.37 -11.17 8.62
C ALA A 105 -4.72 -10.61 9.90
N LEU A 106 -5.38 -9.68 10.59
CA LEU A 106 -4.95 -9.13 11.88
C LEU A 106 -5.00 -10.16 13.03
N SER A 107 -5.74 -11.26 12.84
CA SER A 107 -5.79 -12.42 13.75
C SER A 107 -4.84 -13.54 13.30
N ASP A 108 -3.78 -13.21 12.56
CA ASP A 108 -2.75 -14.12 12.04
C ASP A 108 -3.29 -15.23 11.11
N LYS A 109 -4.41 -15.00 10.43
CA LYS A 109 -5.01 -15.97 9.50
C LYS A 109 -5.03 -15.42 8.08
N SER A 110 -4.26 -16.06 7.20
CA SER A 110 -4.33 -15.78 5.76
C SER A 110 -5.65 -16.26 5.16
N ALA A 111 -6.00 -15.65 4.02
CA ALA A 111 -7.14 -16.03 3.20
C ALA A 111 -6.73 -15.94 1.73
N TYR A 112 -7.36 -16.78 0.91
CA TYR A 112 -7.22 -16.79 -0.55
C TYR A 112 -8.61 -16.86 -1.15
N PHE A 113 -8.81 -16.11 -2.23
CA PHE A 113 -10.08 -16.03 -2.93
C PHE A 113 -9.82 -16.10 -4.43
N GLU A 114 -10.58 -16.94 -5.12
CA GLU A 114 -10.70 -16.92 -6.57
C GLU A 114 -11.96 -16.13 -6.93
N ASP A 115 -11.83 -15.20 -7.89
CA ASP A 115 -12.95 -14.43 -8.45
C ASP A 115 -13.83 -13.71 -7.43
N LEU A 116 -13.24 -13.14 -6.36
CA LEU A 116 -13.97 -12.35 -5.37
C LEU A 116 -14.60 -11.11 -6.05
N PRO A 117 -15.94 -11.03 -6.15
CA PRO A 117 -16.57 -9.90 -6.82
C PRO A 117 -16.55 -8.68 -5.89
N LEU A 118 -15.85 -7.62 -6.30
CA LEU A 118 -15.83 -6.33 -5.62
C LEU A 118 -16.33 -5.26 -6.59
N THR A 119 -17.35 -4.51 -6.20
CA THR A 119 -17.88 -3.41 -7.01
C THR A 119 -17.24 -2.12 -6.52
N MET A 120 -16.31 -1.60 -7.30
CA MET A 120 -15.51 -0.43 -6.94
C MET A 120 -15.97 0.82 -7.66
N GLU A 121 -15.99 1.94 -6.95
CA GLU A 121 -16.10 3.25 -7.58
C GLU A 121 -14.69 3.72 -7.97
N ARG A 122 -14.44 3.74 -9.28
CA ARG A 122 -13.30 4.42 -9.89
C ARG A 122 -13.83 5.78 -10.33
N LYS A 123 -13.93 6.70 -9.37
CA LYS A 123 -14.19 8.10 -9.71
C LYS A 123 -13.02 8.62 -10.51
#